data_AF-A2EZN1-F1
#
_entry.id   AF-A2EZN1-F1
#
_cell.length_a   1.000
_cell.length_b   1.000
_cell.length_c   1.000
_cell.angle_alpha   90.00
_cell.angle_beta   90.00
_cell.angle_gamma   90.00
#
_symmetry.space_group_name_H-M   'P 1'
#
loop_
_entity.id
_entity.type
_entity.pdbx_description
1 polymer ?
#
loop_
_entity_poly.entity_id
_entity_poly.type
_entity_poly.pdbx_seq_one_letter_code
_entity_poly.pdbx_strand_id
1 'polypeptide(L)'
;MNENVAIFIETCLKKIEYPDDIDPKTTSQIKEIAKNQTLRLLTFAEANRQIQSILPGCKISVFINDVLATLSDPIPPKPVEKMPISLKKIHGGVWTDYEDKRLIAAVLMFGKGDWAKVSAYVGNGRNKFQCSQRWIRSLNPTVSRSPWTDEEDKKLIEAVQKFGQKSWIKISKYVGSKSDVQCRYHCKYVLRCTLGKKRKPTTKNKKEITNIIEPQIKEDIDPFKFMDQLKSDEEYINML
;
A
#
# COMPACT_ATOMS: atom_id res chain seq x y z
N MET A 1 0.38 -13.57 -16.24
CA MET A 1 1.74 -13.85 -15.71
C MET A 1 2.66 -12.64 -15.84
N ASN A 2 2.81 -12.05 -17.03
CA ASN A 2 3.69 -10.88 -17.25
C ASN A 2 3.34 -9.65 -16.39
N GLU A 3 2.05 -9.33 -16.20
CA GLU A 3 1.63 -8.21 -15.33
C GLU A 3 2.01 -8.44 -13.86
N ASN A 4 1.83 -9.65 -13.33
CA ASN A 4 2.17 -9.99 -11.96
C ASN A 4 3.69 -9.86 -11.71
N VAL A 5 4.50 -10.30 -12.68
CA VAL A 5 5.97 -10.18 -12.63
C VAL A 5 6.37 -8.71 -12.60
N ALA A 6 5.77 -7.85 -13.44
CA ALA A 6 6.04 -6.42 -13.43
C ALA A 6 5.69 -5.79 -12.07
N ILE A 7 4.50 -6.06 -11.55
CA ILE A 7 4.05 -5.59 -10.23
C ILE A 7 5.00 -6.06 -9.12
N PHE A 8 5.41 -7.33 -9.17
CA PHE A 8 6.34 -7.90 -8.21
C PHE A 8 7.68 -7.19 -8.23
N ILE A 9 8.27 -6.95 -9.41
CA ILE A 9 9.54 -6.24 -9.54
C ILE A 9 9.43 -4.82 -8.96
N GLU A 10 8.39 -4.06 -9.30
CA GLU A 10 8.17 -2.73 -8.72
C GLU A 10 8.00 -2.78 -7.19
N THR A 11 7.37 -3.84 -6.68
CA THR A 11 7.22 -4.08 -5.23
C THR A 11 8.58 -4.30 -4.56
N CYS A 12 9.44 -5.11 -5.18
CA CYS A 12 10.79 -5.37 -4.71
C CYS A 12 11.63 -4.09 -4.70
N LEU A 13 11.59 -3.31 -5.78
CA LEU A 13 12.31 -2.05 -5.89
C LEU A 13 11.94 -1.07 -4.77
N LYS A 14 10.64 -0.94 -4.46
CA LYS A 14 10.19 -0.06 -3.37
C LYS A 14 10.56 -0.51 -1.97
N LYS A 15 10.93 -1.77 -1.78
CA LYS A 15 11.39 -2.31 -0.49
C LYS A 15 12.88 -2.16 -0.28
N ILE A 16 13.61 -1.69 -1.29
CA ILE A 16 15.06 -1.57 -1.25
C ILE A 16 15.41 -0.09 -1.17
N GLU A 17 16.36 0.22 -0.29
CA GLU A 17 16.95 1.54 -0.24
C GLU A 17 17.90 1.69 -1.43
N TYR A 18 17.59 2.66 -2.28
CA TYR A 18 18.43 3.08 -3.38
C TYR A 18 19.12 4.39 -3.00
N PRO A 19 20.37 4.64 -3.45
CA PRO A 19 20.89 6.00 -3.50
C PRO A 19 19.91 6.91 -4.28
N ASP A 20 19.73 8.14 -3.81
CA ASP A 20 18.70 9.05 -4.29
C ASP A 20 18.86 9.44 -5.78
N ASP A 21 20.07 9.28 -6.34
CA ASP A 21 20.45 9.72 -7.70
C ASP A 21 20.87 8.55 -8.62
N ILE A 22 20.04 7.51 -8.74
CA ILE A 22 20.30 6.44 -9.74
C ILE A 22 19.75 6.85 -11.10
N ASP A 23 20.58 6.72 -12.13
CA ASP A 23 20.16 7.04 -13.49
C ASP A 23 19.08 6.05 -14.03
N PRO A 24 18.19 6.51 -14.92
CA PRO A 24 17.12 5.66 -15.46
C PRO A 24 17.60 4.41 -16.22
N LYS A 25 18.81 4.46 -16.81
CA LYS A 25 19.37 3.33 -17.56
C LYS A 25 19.80 2.21 -16.61
N THR A 26 20.46 2.55 -15.51
CA THR A 26 20.80 1.61 -14.43
C THR A 26 19.55 0.97 -13.85
N THR A 27 18.53 1.77 -13.55
CA THR A 27 17.24 1.24 -13.06
C THR A 27 16.62 0.26 -14.05
N SER A 28 16.66 0.57 -15.35
CA SER A 28 16.11 -0.29 -16.40
C SER A 28 16.88 -1.61 -16.53
N GLN A 29 18.21 -1.57 -16.42
CA GLN A 29 19.05 -2.78 -16.43
C GLN A 29 18.75 -3.68 -15.24
N ILE A 30 18.65 -3.12 -14.02
CA ILE A 30 18.31 -3.86 -12.81
C ILE A 30 16.92 -4.51 -12.95
N LYS A 31 15.93 -3.78 -13.49
CA LYS A 31 14.58 -4.30 -13.76
C LYS A 31 14.60 -5.52 -14.68
N GLU A 32 15.38 -5.47 -15.76
CA GLU A 32 15.45 -6.59 -16.70
C GLU A 32 16.15 -7.81 -16.08
N ILE A 33 17.20 -7.61 -15.29
CA ILE A 33 17.88 -8.71 -14.57
C ILE A 33 16.92 -9.35 -13.56
N ALA A 34 16.22 -8.52 -12.78
CA ALA A 34 15.21 -8.97 -11.80
C ALA A 34 14.06 -9.75 -12.45
N LYS A 35 13.60 -9.30 -13.62
CA LYS A 35 12.61 -9.99 -14.43
C LYS A 35 13.10 -11.35 -14.88
N ASN A 36 14.32 -11.43 -15.41
CA ASN A 36 14.90 -12.70 -15.87
C ASN A 36 15.10 -13.69 -14.71
N GLN A 37 15.50 -13.22 -13.54
CA GLN A 37 15.56 -14.04 -12.33
C GLN A 37 14.16 -14.56 -11.92
N THR A 38 13.15 -13.68 -11.93
CA THR A 38 11.77 -14.03 -11.55
C THR A 38 11.19 -15.08 -12.50
N LEU A 39 11.49 -14.96 -13.79
CA LEU A 39 11.07 -15.89 -14.84
C LEU A 39 11.94 -17.15 -14.94
N ARG A 40 12.93 -17.32 -14.04
CA ARG A 40 13.89 -18.43 -14.05
C ARG A 40 14.72 -18.54 -15.34
N LEU A 41 14.85 -17.44 -16.08
CA LEU A 41 15.74 -17.30 -17.23
C LEU A 41 17.19 -17.01 -16.80
N LEU A 42 17.37 -16.62 -15.53
CA LEU A 42 18.66 -16.36 -14.91
C LEU A 42 18.69 -17.01 -13.54
N THR A 43 19.79 -17.68 -13.18
CA THR A 43 19.95 -18.23 -11.83
C THR A 43 20.12 -17.10 -10.81
N PHE A 44 19.83 -17.38 -9.53
CA PHE A 44 20.08 -16.42 -8.46
C PHE A 44 21.54 -15.93 -8.45
N ALA A 45 22.51 -16.83 -8.62
CA ALA A 45 23.93 -16.51 -8.59
C ALA A 45 24.33 -15.56 -9.74
N GLU A 46 23.85 -15.81 -10.95
CA GLU A 46 24.09 -14.95 -12.11
C GLU A 46 23.42 -13.58 -11.95
N ALA A 47 22.14 -13.56 -11.55
CA ALA A 47 21.39 -12.34 -11.29
C ALA A 47 22.09 -11.46 -10.24
N ASN A 48 22.48 -12.07 -9.13
CA ASN A 48 23.16 -11.36 -8.06
C ASN A 48 24.50 -10.80 -8.55
N ARG A 49 25.31 -11.59 -9.29
CA ARG A 49 26.59 -11.12 -9.83
C ARG A 49 26.42 -9.91 -10.75
N GLN A 50 25.46 -9.95 -11.67
CA GLN A 50 25.20 -8.83 -12.58
C GLN A 50 24.74 -7.58 -11.82
N ILE A 51 23.81 -7.74 -10.87
CA ILE A 51 23.32 -6.62 -10.06
C ILE A 51 24.44 -6.01 -9.21
N GLN A 52 25.28 -6.82 -8.56
CA GLN A 52 26.40 -6.29 -7.76
C GLN A 52 27.44 -5.56 -8.62
N SER A 53 27.62 -5.96 -9.88
CA SER A 53 28.53 -5.27 -10.81
C SER A 53 28.00 -3.90 -11.23
N ILE A 54 26.68 -3.73 -11.28
CA ILE A 54 26.03 -2.48 -11.70
C ILE A 54 25.83 -1.55 -10.50
N LEU A 55 25.34 -2.11 -9.39
CA LEU A 55 25.02 -1.39 -8.17
C LEU A 55 25.44 -2.22 -6.96
N PRO A 56 26.71 -2.07 -6.52
CA PRO A 56 27.21 -2.76 -5.34
C PRO A 56 26.35 -2.49 -4.11
N GLY A 57 26.05 -3.53 -3.34
CA GLY A 57 25.21 -3.46 -2.15
C GLY A 57 23.70 -3.57 -2.40
N CYS A 58 23.25 -3.55 -3.66
CA CYS A 58 21.83 -3.72 -3.98
C CYS A 58 21.34 -5.12 -3.60
N LYS A 59 20.28 -5.22 -2.80
CA LYS A 59 19.78 -6.51 -2.27
C LYS A 59 18.61 -7.10 -3.08
N ILE A 60 18.32 -6.58 -4.28
CA ILE A 60 17.14 -6.97 -5.05
C ILE A 60 17.13 -8.46 -5.43
N SER A 61 18.26 -9.00 -5.88
CA SER A 61 18.34 -10.41 -6.26
C SER A 61 18.10 -11.33 -5.07
N VAL A 62 18.64 -10.97 -3.89
CA VAL A 62 18.43 -11.69 -2.64
C VAL A 62 16.96 -11.66 -2.24
N PHE A 63 16.35 -10.47 -2.25
CA PHE A 63 14.93 -10.32 -1.91
C PHE A 63 14.02 -11.11 -2.86
N ILE A 64 14.29 -11.10 -4.17
CA ILE A 64 13.54 -11.88 -5.15
C ILE A 64 13.65 -13.37 -4.83
N ASN A 65 14.86 -13.87 -4.59
CA ASN A 65 15.08 -15.27 -4.25
C ASN A 65 14.33 -15.67 -2.97
N ASP A 66 14.36 -14.82 -1.95
CA ASP A 66 13.64 -14.99 -0.70
C ASP A 66 12.13 -15.12 -0.89
N VAL A 67 11.52 -14.25 -1.72
CA VAL A 67 10.08 -14.34 -2.01
C VAL A 67 9.79 -15.64 -2.77
N LEU A 68 10.59 -15.96 -3.80
CA LEU A 68 10.41 -17.16 -4.61
C LEU A 68 10.65 -18.47 -3.85
N ALA A 69 11.41 -18.44 -2.76
CA ALA A 69 11.66 -19.57 -1.87
C ALA A 69 10.59 -19.72 -0.77
N THR A 70 9.57 -18.85 -0.75
CA THR A 70 8.48 -18.94 0.23
C THR A 70 7.72 -20.26 0.05
N LEU A 71 7.63 -21.05 1.12
CA LEU A 71 6.92 -22.33 1.13
C LEU A 71 5.46 -22.16 0.71
N SER A 72 4.94 -23.10 -0.09
CA SER A 72 3.55 -23.07 -0.51
C SER A 72 2.57 -23.42 0.62
N ASP A 73 3.03 -24.16 1.64
CA ASP A 73 2.21 -24.53 2.79
C ASP A 73 1.75 -23.30 3.58
N PRO A 74 0.45 -23.17 3.85
CA PRO A 74 -0.09 -22.01 4.57
C PRO A 74 0.39 -21.98 6.02
N ILE A 75 0.59 -20.78 6.55
CA ILE A 75 0.89 -20.62 7.98
C ILE A 75 -0.30 -21.19 8.79
N PRO A 76 -0.07 -22.07 9.78
CA PRO A 76 -1.15 -22.55 10.63
C PRO A 76 -1.78 -21.39 11.42
N PRO A 77 -3.10 -21.39 11.67
CA PRO A 77 -3.73 -20.36 12.47
C PRO A 77 -3.17 -20.36 13.90
N LYS A 78 -2.99 -19.18 14.48
CA LYS A 78 -2.59 -19.04 15.89
C LYS A 78 -3.62 -19.74 16.79
N PRO A 79 -3.18 -20.51 17.81
CA PRO A 79 -4.09 -21.15 18.75
C PRO A 79 -5.01 -20.11 19.42
N VAL A 80 -6.32 -20.27 19.23
CA VAL A 80 -7.36 -19.32 19.71
C VAL A 80 -7.48 -19.34 21.24
N GLU A 81 -6.98 -20.39 21.89
CA GLU A 81 -7.20 -20.68 23.32
C GLU A 81 -6.54 -19.71 24.30
N LYS A 82 -5.48 -18.98 23.89
CA LYS A 82 -4.77 -18.04 24.77
C LYS A 82 -5.15 -16.57 24.56
N MET A 83 -6.14 -16.26 23.71
CA MET A 83 -6.51 -14.88 23.38
C MET A 83 -7.70 -14.36 24.19
N PRO A 84 -7.63 -13.12 24.73
CA PRO A 84 -8.78 -12.41 25.28
C PRO A 84 -9.96 -12.42 24.32
N ILE A 85 -11.18 -12.59 24.84
CA ILE A 85 -12.43 -12.71 24.05
C ILE A 85 -12.61 -11.52 23.08
N SER A 86 -12.17 -10.32 23.48
CA SER A 86 -12.19 -9.11 22.63
C SER A 86 -11.28 -9.18 21.40
N LEU A 87 -10.17 -9.92 21.47
CA LEU A 87 -9.22 -10.12 20.37
C LEU A 87 -9.61 -11.26 19.43
N LYS A 88 -10.55 -12.15 19.83
CA LYS A 88 -11.07 -13.23 18.98
C LYS A 88 -11.72 -12.73 17.68
N LYS A 89 -12.19 -11.47 17.63
CA LYS A 89 -12.72 -10.85 16.41
C LYS A 89 -11.63 -10.38 15.43
N ILE A 90 -10.41 -10.09 15.89
CA ILE A 90 -9.32 -9.59 15.05
C ILE A 90 -8.49 -10.79 14.56
N HIS A 91 -8.99 -11.45 13.52
CA HIS A 91 -8.26 -12.54 12.87
C HIS A 91 -6.88 -12.07 12.38
N GLY A 92 -5.80 -12.75 12.77
CA GLY A 92 -4.44 -12.51 12.27
C GLY A 92 -3.59 -11.44 12.97
N GLY A 93 -4.15 -10.49 13.71
CA GLY A 93 -3.37 -9.46 14.45
C GLY A 93 -2.52 -8.52 13.56
N VAL A 94 -1.41 -7.99 14.09
CA VAL A 94 -0.46 -7.15 13.33
C VAL A 94 0.23 -7.97 12.24
N TRP A 95 0.37 -7.40 11.04
CA TRP A 95 1.08 -8.06 9.92
C TRP A 95 2.57 -8.19 10.23
N THR A 96 3.07 -9.41 10.11
CA THR A 96 4.50 -9.71 10.22
C THR A 96 5.19 -9.60 8.85
N ASP A 97 6.51 -9.42 8.87
CA ASP A 97 7.31 -9.37 7.63
C ASP A 97 7.21 -10.68 6.83
N TYR A 98 7.06 -11.81 7.51
CA TYR A 98 6.88 -13.09 6.85
C TYR A 98 5.49 -13.20 6.19
N GLU A 99 4.43 -12.73 6.83
CA GLU A 99 3.10 -12.64 6.19
C GLU A 99 3.11 -11.71 4.98
N ASP A 100 3.81 -10.58 5.06
CA ASP A 100 4.00 -9.67 3.92
C ASP A 100 4.76 -10.37 2.78
N LYS A 101 5.83 -11.12 3.10
CA LYS A 101 6.59 -11.91 2.12
C LYS A 101 5.69 -12.94 1.43
N ARG A 102 4.87 -13.67 2.19
CA ARG A 102 3.87 -14.62 1.65
C ARG A 102 2.83 -13.93 0.80
N LEU A 103 2.34 -12.76 1.20
CA LEU A 103 1.35 -12.00 0.45
C LEU A 103 1.92 -11.53 -0.90
N ILE A 104 3.18 -11.07 -0.93
CA ILE A 104 3.86 -10.71 -2.17
C ILE A 104 4.05 -11.93 -3.08
N ALA A 105 4.49 -13.07 -2.52
CA ALA A 105 4.62 -14.33 -3.27
C ALA A 105 3.27 -14.77 -3.87
N ALA A 106 2.20 -14.71 -3.08
CA ALA A 106 0.87 -15.08 -3.52
C ALA A 106 0.33 -14.16 -4.62
N VAL A 107 0.57 -12.85 -4.54
CA VAL A 107 0.18 -11.90 -5.60
C VAL A 107 1.00 -12.12 -6.87
N LEU A 108 2.28 -12.50 -6.77
CA LEU A 108 3.06 -12.91 -7.93
C LEU A 108 2.43 -14.13 -8.63
N MET A 109 2.04 -15.15 -7.85
CA MET A 109 1.47 -16.40 -8.36
C MET A 109 0.05 -16.26 -8.91
N PHE A 110 -0.86 -15.66 -8.13
CA PHE A 110 -2.29 -15.65 -8.41
C PHE A 110 -2.81 -14.30 -8.91
N GLY A 111 -2.00 -13.24 -8.81
CA GLY A 111 -2.40 -11.87 -9.11
C GLY A 111 -3.22 -11.22 -8.00
N LYS A 112 -3.57 -9.95 -8.24
CA LYS A 112 -4.39 -9.10 -7.33
C LYS A 112 -5.91 -9.26 -7.53
N GLY A 113 -6.35 -10.24 -8.31
CA GLY A 113 -7.75 -10.48 -8.66
C GLY A 113 -8.39 -11.66 -7.92
N ASP A 114 -7.58 -12.62 -7.45
CA ASP A 114 -8.06 -13.84 -6.77
C ASP A 114 -7.62 -13.84 -5.30
N TRP A 115 -8.25 -12.97 -4.50
CA TRP A 115 -7.91 -12.83 -3.08
C TRP A 115 -8.23 -14.06 -2.25
N ALA A 116 -9.08 -14.96 -2.73
CA ALA A 116 -9.37 -16.23 -2.08
C ALA A 116 -8.11 -17.11 -2.08
N LYS A 117 -7.51 -17.36 -3.25
CA LYS A 117 -6.24 -18.09 -3.36
C LYS A 117 -5.10 -17.39 -2.62
N VAL A 118 -5.04 -16.06 -2.69
CA VAL A 118 -4.02 -15.29 -1.98
C VAL A 118 -4.13 -15.50 -0.46
N SER A 119 -5.33 -15.37 0.11
CA SER A 119 -5.53 -15.55 1.54
C SER A 119 -5.23 -16.98 2.01
N ALA A 120 -5.63 -17.98 1.20
CA ALA A 120 -5.30 -19.37 1.46
C ALA A 120 -3.79 -19.59 1.49
N TYR A 121 -3.03 -19.02 0.54
CA TYR A 121 -1.57 -19.10 0.53
C TYR A 121 -0.93 -18.39 1.73
N VAL A 122 -1.41 -17.22 2.12
CA VAL A 122 -0.85 -16.47 3.26
C VAL A 122 -1.02 -17.26 4.56
N GLY A 123 -2.21 -17.82 4.81
CA GLY A 123 -2.51 -18.55 6.04
C GLY A 123 -2.65 -17.64 7.25
N ASN A 124 -2.33 -18.16 8.44
CA ASN A 124 -2.43 -17.48 9.74
C ASN A 124 -3.84 -16.96 10.08
N GLY A 125 -4.87 -17.56 9.47
CA GLY A 125 -6.26 -17.11 9.61
C GLY A 125 -6.55 -15.76 8.93
N ARG A 126 -5.67 -15.26 8.05
CA ARG A 126 -5.95 -14.07 7.24
C ARG A 126 -7.02 -14.36 6.22
N ASN A 127 -8.01 -13.48 6.12
CA ASN A 127 -9.07 -13.60 5.11
C ASN A 127 -8.79 -12.75 3.86
N LYS A 128 -9.58 -12.98 2.80
CA LYS A 128 -9.47 -12.27 1.50
C LYS A 128 -9.47 -10.74 1.65
N PHE A 129 -10.31 -10.21 2.54
CA PHE A 129 -10.46 -8.77 2.77
C PHE A 129 -9.26 -8.15 3.49
N GLN A 130 -8.63 -8.90 4.41
CA GLN A 130 -7.41 -8.46 5.09
C GLN A 130 -6.23 -8.43 4.14
N CYS A 131 -6.06 -9.48 3.32
CA CYS A 131 -4.99 -9.55 2.31
C CYS A 131 -5.13 -8.43 1.28
N SER A 132 -6.33 -8.20 0.74
CA SER A 132 -6.56 -7.13 -0.25
C SER A 132 -6.29 -5.75 0.32
N GLN A 133 -6.76 -5.46 1.54
CA GLN A 133 -6.50 -4.18 2.19
C GLN A 133 -5.01 -3.98 2.50
N ARG A 134 -4.32 -5.02 3.00
CA ARG A 134 -2.87 -4.95 3.27
C ARG A 134 -2.11 -4.64 1.98
N TRP A 135 -2.50 -5.27 0.88
CA TRP A 135 -1.93 -4.98 -0.43
C TRP A 135 -2.18 -3.53 -0.83
N ILE A 136 -3.45 -3.13 -0.96
CA ILE A 136 -3.86 -1.82 -1.48
C ILE A 136 -3.31 -0.66 -0.66
N ARG A 137 -3.15 -0.82 0.66
CA ARG A 137 -2.72 0.26 1.55
C ARG A 137 -1.23 0.27 1.87
N SER A 138 -0.49 -0.79 1.60
CA SER A 138 0.89 -0.91 2.10
C SER A 138 1.87 -1.63 1.18
N LEU A 139 1.49 -2.74 0.55
CA LEU A 139 2.44 -3.52 -0.28
C LEU A 139 2.39 -3.17 -1.76
N ASN A 140 1.28 -2.62 -2.25
CA ASN A 140 1.13 -2.20 -3.63
C ASN A 140 2.22 -1.18 -3.99
N PRO A 141 3.00 -1.42 -5.05
CA PRO A 141 4.08 -0.53 -5.46
C PRO A 141 3.59 0.83 -5.94
N THR A 142 2.31 1.07 -6.18
CA THR A 142 1.82 2.42 -6.47
C THR A 142 1.74 3.29 -5.22
N VAL A 143 1.66 2.69 -4.02
CA VAL A 143 1.57 3.42 -2.75
C VAL A 143 2.97 3.86 -2.30
N SER A 144 3.14 5.16 -2.09
CA SER A 144 4.36 5.78 -1.60
C SER A 144 4.34 5.96 -0.09
N ARG A 145 5.49 5.70 0.54
CA ARG A 145 5.78 6.06 1.94
C ARG A 145 6.56 7.36 2.07
N SER A 146 6.94 7.99 0.95
CA SER A 146 7.62 9.28 0.95
C SER A 146 6.76 10.36 1.60
N PRO A 147 7.40 11.43 2.12
CA PRO A 147 6.70 12.65 2.50
C PRO A 147 5.75 13.15 1.41
N TRP A 148 4.76 13.94 1.82
CA TRP A 148 3.84 14.60 0.88
C TRP A 148 4.56 15.70 0.11
N THR A 149 4.39 15.71 -1.21
CA THR A 149 4.87 16.81 -2.07
C THR A 149 3.77 17.85 -2.31
N ASP A 150 4.17 19.03 -2.78
CA ASP A 150 3.24 20.12 -3.10
C ASP A 150 2.24 19.72 -4.21
N GLU A 151 2.68 18.90 -5.15
CA GLU A 151 1.83 18.35 -6.22
C GLU A 151 0.82 17.33 -5.68
N GLU A 152 1.24 16.48 -4.74
CA GLU A 152 0.36 15.53 -4.07
C GLU A 152 -0.69 16.26 -3.22
N ASP A 153 -0.29 17.33 -2.53
CA ASP A 153 -1.19 18.21 -1.79
C ASP A 153 -2.23 18.83 -2.71
N LYS A 154 -1.79 19.43 -3.83
CA LYS A 154 -2.69 20.02 -4.84
C LYS A 154 -3.72 19.01 -5.33
N LYS A 155 -3.28 17.80 -5.72
CA LYS A 155 -4.18 16.73 -6.16
C LYS A 155 -5.16 16.30 -5.07
N LEU A 156 -4.71 16.22 -3.81
CA LEU A 156 -5.57 15.86 -2.69
C LEU A 156 -6.69 16.90 -2.51
N ILE A 157 -6.36 18.18 -2.59
CA ILE A 157 -7.31 19.29 -2.44
C ILE A 157 -8.36 19.26 -3.56
N GLU A 158 -7.91 19.17 -4.81
CA GLU A 158 -8.79 19.02 -5.99
C GLU A 158 -9.70 17.79 -5.88
N ALA A 159 -9.17 16.66 -5.40
CA ALA A 159 -9.94 15.44 -5.25
C ALA A 159 -11.01 15.57 -4.15
N VAL A 160 -10.66 16.18 -3.01
CA VAL A 160 -11.61 16.42 -1.91
C VAL A 160 -12.72 17.36 -2.36
N GLN A 161 -12.40 18.39 -3.15
CA GLN A 161 -13.41 19.27 -3.78
C GLN A 161 -14.37 18.51 -4.66
N LYS A 162 -13.81 17.68 -5.54
CA LYS A 162 -14.57 16.98 -6.57
C LYS A 162 -15.43 15.86 -6.01
N PHE A 163 -14.96 15.14 -5.00
CA PHE A 163 -15.57 13.91 -4.51
C PHE A 163 -16.11 13.97 -3.07
N GLY A 164 -15.83 15.05 -2.35
CA GLY A 164 -16.19 15.23 -0.94
C GLY A 164 -15.37 14.36 0.02
N GLN A 165 -15.46 14.65 1.32
CA GLN A 165 -14.69 13.99 2.40
C GLN A 165 -15.19 12.59 2.81
N LYS A 166 -16.09 12.00 2.02
CA LYS A 166 -16.62 10.64 2.25
C LYS A 166 -16.01 9.61 1.30
N SER A 167 -15.41 10.06 0.19
CA SER A 167 -14.98 9.19 -0.92
C SER A 167 -13.46 8.94 -0.95
N TRP A 168 -12.84 8.55 0.17
CA TRP A 168 -11.38 8.46 0.29
C TRP A 168 -10.70 7.50 -0.69
N ILE A 169 -11.39 6.42 -1.10
CA ILE A 169 -10.90 5.48 -2.12
C ILE A 169 -10.86 6.15 -3.51
N LYS A 170 -11.84 7.01 -3.85
CA LYS A 170 -11.81 7.77 -5.12
C LYS A 170 -10.73 8.85 -5.06
N ILE A 171 -10.60 9.51 -3.91
CA ILE A 171 -9.55 10.51 -3.67
C ILE A 171 -8.16 9.90 -3.82
N SER A 172 -7.90 8.73 -3.20
CA SER A 172 -6.60 8.07 -3.31
C SER A 172 -6.27 7.67 -4.75
N LYS A 173 -7.27 7.23 -5.52
CA LYS A 173 -7.09 6.95 -6.95
C LYS A 173 -6.73 8.20 -7.76
N TYR A 174 -7.31 9.35 -7.41
CA TYR A 174 -6.98 10.63 -8.06
C TYR A 174 -5.58 11.13 -7.69
N VAL A 175 -5.19 11.02 -6.41
CA VAL A 175 -3.82 11.34 -5.95
C VAL A 175 -2.79 10.37 -6.56
N GLY A 176 -3.16 9.10 -6.68
CA GLY A 176 -2.41 8.03 -7.35
C GLY A 176 -1.35 7.38 -6.47
N SER A 177 -0.50 8.20 -5.82
CA SER A 177 0.65 7.73 -5.04
C SER A 177 0.37 7.47 -3.55
N LYS A 178 -0.80 7.85 -3.03
CA LYS A 178 -1.13 7.73 -1.59
C LYS A 178 -2.39 6.87 -1.40
N SER A 179 -2.43 6.10 -0.32
CA SER A 179 -3.61 5.31 0.06
C SER A 179 -4.75 6.17 0.59
N ASP A 180 -5.96 5.62 0.60
CA ASP A 180 -7.19 6.23 1.17
C ASP A 180 -6.96 6.72 2.61
N VAL A 181 -6.28 5.89 3.39
CA VAL A 181 -5.94 6.18 4.79
C VAL A 181 -4.94 7.34 4.89
N GLN A 182 -3.89 7.34 4.07
CA GLN A 182 -2.92 8.45 4.02
C GLN A 182 -3.60 9.76 3.63
N CYS A 183 -4.41 9.76 2.57
CA CYS A 183 -5.15 10.94 2.11
C CYS A 183 -6.04 11.52 3.22
N ARG A 184 -6.79 10.67 3.91
CA ARG A 184 -7.67 11.08 5.01
C ARG A 184 -6.89 11.71 6.16
N TYR A 185 -5.80 11.09 6.60
CA TYR A 185 -5.00 11.62 7.70
C TYR A 185 -4.29 12.92 7.33
N HIS A 186 -3.76 13.01 6.11
CA HIS A 186 -3.10 14.21 5.64
C HIS A 186 -4.07 15.37 5.47
N CYS A 187 -5.24 15.13 4.89
CA CYS A 187 -6.31 16.14 4.80
C CYS A 187 -6.68 16.68 6.19
N LYS A 188 -6.83 15.81 7.20
CA LYS A 188 -7.06 16.23 8.60
C LYS A 188 -5.91 17.05 9.17
N TYR A 189 -4.66 16.68 8.87
CA TYR A 189 -3.48 17.41 9.32
C TYR A 189 -3.43 18.81 8.72
N VAL A 190 -3.57 18.90 7.39
CA VAL A 190 -3.63 20.15 6.64
C VAL A 190 -4.74 21.07 7.20
N LEU A 191 -5.92 20.52 7.47
CA LEU A 191 -7.05 21.24 8.07
C LEU A 191 -6.77 21.77 9.49
N ARG A 192 -6.06 21.01 10.31
CA ARG A 192 -5.70 21.47 11.67
C ARG A 192 -4.64 22.58 11.63
N CYS A 193 -3.72 22.52 10.66
CA CYS A 193 -2.72 23.55 10.43
C CYS A 193 -3.32 24.84 9.84
N THR A 194 -4.44 24.76 9.12
CA THR A 194 -5.15 25.92 8.60
C THR A 194 -6.05 26.59 9.64
N LEU A 195 -6.71 25.82 10.52
CA LEU A 195 -7.57 26.32 11.61
C LEU A 195 -6.81 26.82 12.86
N GLY A 196 -5.50 27.11 12.75
CA GLY A 196 -4.73 27.81 13.78
C GLY A 196 -4.35 27.03 15.05
N LYS A 197 -4.61 25.72 15.14
CA LYS A 197 -4.28 24.91 16.34
C LYS A 197 -2.93 24.17 16.18
N LYS A 198 -1.83 24.87 16.48
CA LYS A 198 -0.39 24.47 16.58
C LYS A 198 0.46 24.34 15.28
N ARG A 199 1.79 24.36 15.50
CA ARG A 199 2.96 24.76 14.66
C ARG A 199 2.94 24.37 13.16
N LYS A 200 3.51 25.29 12.36
CA LYS A 200 3.47 25.43 10.89
C LYS A 200 4.15 24.26 10.13
N PRO A 201 3.52 23.70 9.08
CA PRO A 201 4.21 23.09 7.95
C PRO A 201 4.51 24.12 6.84
N THR A 202 5.48 23.79 5.99
CA THR A 202 6.26 24.66 5.09
C THR A 202 5.61 25.04 3.75
N THR A 203 4.32 24.78 3.51
CA THR A 203 3.75 24.83 2.15
C THR A 203 3.00 26.12 1.80
N LYS A 204 3.22 26.62 0.57
CA LYS A 204 2.78 27.94 0.06
C LYS A 204 1.29 28.04 -0.33
N ASN A 205 0.57 26.93 -0.54
CA ASN A 205 -0.81 26.92 -1.07
C ASN A 205 -1.92 26.98 0.00
N LYS A 206 -1.65 27.55 1.17
CA LYS A 206 -2.49 27.42 2.38
C LYS A 206 -3.85 28.14 2.33
N LYS A 207 -3.96 29.26 1.60
CA LYS A 207 -5.18 30.09 1.55
C LYS A 207 -6.27 29.54 0.62
N GLU A 208 -5.89 28.77 -0.39
CA GLU A 208 -6.85 28.13 -1.29
C GLU A 208 -7.53 26.93 -0.60
N ILE A 209 -6.79 26.21 0.24
CA ILE A 209 -7.27 25.03 0.98
C ILE A 209 -8.40 25.38 1.95
N THR A 210 -8.27 26.50 2.67
CA THR A 210 -9.25 26.94 3.69
C THR A 210 -10.60 27.30 3.08
N ASN A 211 -10.57 28.11 2.02
CA ASN A 211 -11.77 28.69 1.42
C ASN A 211 -12.68 27.63 0.79
N ILE A 212 -12.13 26.45 0.54
CA ILE A 212 -12.77 25.38 -0.20
C ILE A 212 -13.31 24.29 0.74
N ILE A 213 -12.64 24.04 1.86
CA ILE A 213 -13.06 22.99 2.80
C ILE A 213 -14.07 23.53 3.84
N GLU A 214 -14.02 24.82 4.19
CA GLU A 214 -14.95 25.43 5.15
C GLU A 214 -16.45 25.29 4.80
N PRO A 215 -16.90 25.46 3.54
CA PRO A 215 -18.32 25.34 3.19
C PRO A 215 -18.87 23.90 3.33
N GLN A 216 -18.05 22.87 3.09
CA GLN A 216 -18.47 21.46 3.20
C GLN A 216 -18.56 20.94 4.64
N ILE A 217 -18.14 21.75 5.63
CA ILE A 217 -18.19 21.38 7.05
C ILE A 217 -19.52 21.74 7.70
N LYS A 218 -20.26 22.74 7.18
CA LYS A 218 -21.50 23.21 7.84
C LYS A 218 -22.68 22.24 7.71
N GLU A 219 -22.65 21.25 6.82
CA GLU A 219 -23.76 20.30 6.61
C GLU A 219 -23.58 18.92 7.29
N ASP A 220 -22.39 18.57 7.78
CA ASP A 220 -22.07 17.19 8.20
C ASP A 220 -21.69 17.02 9.69
N ILE A 221 -21.88 18.03 10.55
CA ILE A 221 -21.68 17.91 12.01
C ILE A 221 -22.98 17.42 12.69
N ASP A 222 -23.58 16.34 12.16
CA ASP A 222 -24.43 15.48 12.99
C ASP A 222 -23.69 14.16 13.25
N PRO A 223 -23.13 13.98 14.46
CA PRO A 223 -22.42 12.77 14.87
C PRO A 223 -23.24 11.48 14.73
N PHE A 224 -24.57 11.56 14.63
CA PHE A 224 -25.45 10.40 14.51
C PHE A 224 -25.65 9.94 13.06
N LYS A 225 -25.60 10.86 12.07
CA LYS A 225 -25.67 10.53 10.63
C LYS A 225 -24.43 9.76 10.14
N PHE A 226 -23.31 9.91 10.85
CA PHE A 226 -22.02 9.26 10.62
C PHE A 226 -22.04 7.73 10.84
N MET A 227 -22.85 7.23 11.77
CA MET A 227 -22.91 5.80 12.10
C MET A 227 -23.73 5.00 11.07
N ASP A 228 -24.67 5.64 10.39
CA ASP A 228 -25.49 5.00 9.34
C ASP A 228 -24.73 4.85 8.03
N GLN A 229 -23.80 5.77 7.72
CA GLN A 229 -22.97 5.69 6.50
C GLN A 229 -21.97 4.52 6.57
N LEU A 230 -21.43 4.20 7.76
CA LEU A 230 -20.53 3.05 7.97
C LEU A 230 -21.21 1.71 7.71
N LYS A 231 -22.52 1.60 7.98
CA LYS A 231 -23.32 0.41 7.66
C LYS A 231 -23.56 0.28 6.16
N SER A 232 -23.80 1.39 5.47
CA SER A 232 -24.00 1.39 4.01
C SER A 232 -22.72 1.03 3.23
N ASP A 233 -21.55 1.44 3.74
CA ASP A 233 -20.25 1.10 3.14
C ASP A 233 -19.90 -0.39 3.34
N GLU A 234 -20.35 -1.00 4.45
CA GLU A 234 -20.28 -2.45 4.65
C GLU A 234 -21.14 -3.21 3.64
N GLU A 235 -22.35 -2.73 3.33
CA GLU A 235 -23.24 -3.32 2.33
C GLU A 235 -22.71 -3.21 0.89
N TYR A 236 -22.15 -2.06 0.52
CA TYR A 236 -21.55 -1.86 -0.82
C TYR A 236 -20.30 -2.73 -1.04
N ILE A 237 -19.49 -2.94 0.00
CA ILE A 237 -18.32 -3.84 -0.04
C ILE A 237 -18.74 -5.31 -0.10
N ASN A 238 -19.88 -5.67 0.48
CA ASN A 238 -20.44 -7.03 0.39
C ASN A 238 -21.09 -7.36 -0.96
N MET A 239 -21.27 -6.35 -1.84
CA MET A 239 -21.82 -6.49 -3.19
C MET A 239 -20.76 -6.66 -4.31
N LEU A 240 -19.47 -6.60 -3.99
CA LEU A 240 -18.33 -6.78 -4.90
C LEU A 240 -17.58 -8.09 -4.64
#